data_AF-A0A5K7YQV1-F1
#
_entry.id   AF-A0A5K7YQV1-F1
#
_cell.length_a   1.000
_cell.length_b   1.000
_cell.length_c   1.000
_cell.angle_alpha   90.00
_cell.angle_beta   90.00
_cell.angle_gamma   90.00
#
_symmetry.space_group_name_H-M   'P 1'
#
loop_
_entity.id
_entity.type
_entity.pdbx_description
1 polymer ?
#
loop_
_entity_poly.entity_id
_entity_poly.type
_entity_poly.pdbx_seq_one_letter_code
_entity_poly.pdbx_strand_id
1 'polypeptide(L)'
;MARKDEISSTEKLLDLIRDTPSPPPSGNAPPPAQASPKPGLFDALTFQKPIGIGVEIGTGDIKIAKINRISDKAYTLTDYTATSVEPVTAFDNPGLARSLSEILSRTCTGLKRYEIWCCVASAKVETRYIRIPKLPKKQIPNAVFWTFSKEVEFNDKEMLLDFRILGDVHENGMTKTQVMTFTIPIAETQALKRLFARAGYPLTGISIVPFAIQNLLRTGVVPYRGHNTCCLFIGRDWSRITIYADGDLILSRGIKAGMHSMIDALSSHYRPPSADDIPVMPDRDHTDSLPHGDMDAHDAAAYEDFHRYLETDGATEATPAGEGKKPVDIFQAILPAVERLVKQVERTISHFCMHFKRSGVGELLISGRVTGSPAIISHIGEQLGVPVHVLNPFPHPHPFTREVAIPANPSIKESFVPAIGIALSSNDLTPNFLFTYRHREKRDRARKIRIGISAACIGVLVLLLCGFLWQENRITAKAAEVERLIQKRDAFNVPLTRDLVMALYAKVNQKRNRITTLSRRYYGSAVISEVSTLVPDNIQLIALRADMDASSTHSNKKPARTLELEGIVTGDRLRFETDLASYLLTMEASPLFKKPAVKSKRLQFLDDRQVLRFSIRFELA
;
A
#
# COMPACT_ATOMS: atom_id res chain seq x y z
N MET A 1 38.01 29.46 -43.79
CA MET A 1 36.80 30.15 -44.31
C MET A 1 35.79 29.07 -44.65
N ALA A 2 34.52 29.07 -44.31
CA ALA A 2 33.64 29.72 -43.33
C ALA A 2 32.37 28.84 -43.31
N ARG A 3 31.61 28.86 -42.21
CA ARG A 3 30.29 28.18 -42.05
C ARG A 3 29.24 28.63 -43.09
N LYS A 4 28.19 27.81 -43.26
CA LYS A 4 26.73 28.11 -43.30
C LYS A 4 25.98 27.12 -44.22
N ASP A 5 24.75 26.67 -43.99
CA ASP A 5 23.71 27.02 -43.01
C ASP A 5 22.86 25.77 -42.66
N GLU A 6 22.47 25.68 -41.39
CA GLU A 6 21.44 24.78 -40.87
C GLU A 6 20.05 25.30 -41.25
N ILE A 7 19.19 24.42 -41.75
CA ILE A 7 17.77 24.73 -41.96
C ILE A 7 17.04 24.52 -40.62
N SER A 8 16.33 25.56 -40.18
CA SER A 8 15.66 25.67 -38.88
C SER A 8 14.48 24.71 -38.75
N SER A 9 14.34 24.11 -37.57
CA SER A 9 13.33 23.12 -37.16
C SER A 9 11.86 23.54 -37.33
N THR A 10 11.60 24.79 -37.71
CA THR A 10 10.25 25.34 -37.96
C THR A 10 9.75 25.05 -39.37
N GLU A 11 10.63 24.98 -40.38
CA GLU A 11 10.23 24.61 -41.76
C GLU A 11 9.83 23.14 -41.85
N LYS A 12 10.55 22.24 -41.16
CA LYS A 12 10.18 20.82 -41.07
C LYS A 12 8.83 20.58 -40.40
N LEU A 13 8.41 21.48 -39.51
CA LEU A 13 7.15 21.38 -38.79
C LEU A 13 5.98 21.94 -39.61
N LEU A 14 6.24 22.91 -40.50
CA LEU A 14 5.24 23.45 -41.42
C LEU A 14 4.94 22.52 -42.60
N ASP A 15 5.94 21.79 -43.11
CA ASP A 15 5.72 20.79 -44.16
C ASP A 15 4.93 19.58 -43.65
N LEU A 16 5.08 19.22 -42.36
CA LEU A 16 4.29 18.14 -41.74
C LEU A 16 2.81 18.51 -41.52
N ILE A 17 2.49 19.81 -41.46
CA ILE A 17 1.13 20.32 -41.24
C ILE A 17 0.35 20.45 -42.57
N ARG A 18 1.05 20.59 -43.70
CA ARG A 18 0.42 20.78 -45.03
C ARG A 18 -0.10 19.50 -45.68
N ASP A 19 0.29 18.32 -45.18
CA ASP A 19 0.01 17.03 -45.81
C ASP A 19 -1.13 16.22 -45.15
N THR A 20 -2.23 16.90 -44.79
CA THR A 20 -3.45 16.22 -44.30
C THR A 20 -4.57 16.31 -45.34
N PRO A 21 -5.14 15.19 -45.84
CA PRO A 21 -6.21 15.23 -46.82
C PRO A 21 -7.55 15.64 -46.19
N SER A 22 -8.37 16.38 -46.93
CA SER A 22 -9.71 16.84 -46.53
C SER A 22 -10.72 15.69 -46.41
N PRO A 23 -11.74 15.77 -45.52
CA PRO A 23 -12.68 14.67 -45.29
C PRO A 23 -13.83 14.67 -46.33
N PRO A 24 -14.47 13.50 -46.58
CA PRO A 24 -15.69 13.39 -47.39
C PRO A 24 -16.94 13.79 -46.58
N PRO A 25 -18.09 14.06 -47.22
CA PRO A 25 -19.26 14.62 -46.55
C PRO A 25 -19.98 13.57 -45.68
N SER A 26 -20.62 14.10 -44.65
CA SER A 26 -21.37 13.45 -43.57
C SER A 26 -22.39 12.41 -44.03
N GLY A 27 -22.22 11.18 -43.56
CA GLY A 27 -23.22 10.12 -43.54
C GLY A 27 -23.19 9.39 -42.19
N ASN A 28 -24.37 9.21 -41.58
CA ASN A 28 -24.59 8.68 -40.23
C ASN A 28 -23.83 7.37 -39.94
N ALA A 29 -23.04 7.35 -38.86
CA ALA A 29 -22.47 6.15 -38.26
C ALA A 29 -22.56 6.23 -36.72
N PRO A 30 -22.69 5.08 -36.00
CA PRO A 30 -22.99 5.04 -34.57
C PRO A 30 -21.79 5.49 -33.72
N PRO A 31 -22.00 5.88 -32.44
CA PRO A 31 -20.93 6.41 -31.60
C PRO A 31 -19.83 5.37 -31.35
N PRO A 32 -18.56 5.79 -31.22
CA PRO A 32 -17.43 4.87 -31.10
C PRO A 32 -17.47 4.12 -29.77
N ALA A 33 -17.32 2.80 -29.85
CA ALA A 33 -17.07 1.96 -28.69
C ALA A 33 -15.82 2.44 -27.95
N GLN A 34 -15.98 2.80 -26.68
CA GLN A 34 -14.88 3.14 -25.79
C GLN A 34 -13.93 1.94 -25.70
N ALA A 35 -12.72 2.09 -26.23
CA ALA A 35 -11.66 1.13 -26.06
C ALA A 35 -11.32 1.01 -24.57
N SER A 36 -11.50 -0.19 -24.01
CA SER A 36 -11.07 -0.52 -22.67
C SER A 36 -9.54 -0.41 -22.57
N PRO A 37 -8.99 0.19 -21.51
CA PRO A 37 -7.54 0.26 -21.33
C PRO A 37 -7.01 -1.15 -21.10
N LYS A 38 -5.92 -1.52 -21.79
CA LYS A 38 -5.21 -2.78 -21.53
C LYS A 38 -4.68 -2.78 -20.09
N PRO A 39 -4.79 -3.89 -19.34
CA PRO A 39 -4.37 -3.94 -17.96
C PRO A 39 -2.85 -3.79 -17.85
N GLY A 40 -2.39 -2.90 -16.98
CA GLY A 40 -0.98 -2.68 -16.69
C GLY A 40 -0.40 -3.79 -15.81
N LEU A 41 0.93 -3.90 -15.79
CA LEU A 41 1.70 -4.92 -15.05
C LEU A 41 1.41 -4.98 -13.53
N PHE A 42 0.68 -3.99 -12.98
CA PHE A 42 0.29 -3.91 -11.56
C PHE A 42 -1.10 -4.49 -11.24
N ASP A 43 -1.94 -4.83 -12.24
CA ASP A 43 -3.24 -5.46 -11.97
C ASP A 43 -3.12 -6.85 -11.32
N ALA A 44 -1.97 -7.50 -11.49
CA ALA A 44 -1.67 -8.80 -10.86
C ALA A 44 -1.55 -8.73 -9.32
N LEU A 45 -1.47 -7.54 -8.72
CA LEU A 45 -1.42 -7.33 -7.26
C LEU A 45 -2.76 -6.89 -6.66
N THR A 46 -3.83 -6.82 -7.44
CA THR A 46 -5.17 -6.56 -6.90
C THR A 46 -5.71 -7.83 -6.24
N PHE A 47 -5.69 -7.84 -4.90
CA PHE A 47 -6.48 -8.81 -4.13
C PHE A 47 -7.96 -8.57 -4.44
N GLN A 48 -8.53 -9.37 -5.35
CA GLN A 48 -9.96 -9.36 -5.62
C GLN A 48 -10.73 -9.54 -4.30
N LYS A 49 -11.63 -8.59 -4.01
CA LYS A 49 -12.51 -8.68 -2.85
C LYS A 49 -13.45 -9.88 -3.02
N PRO A 50 -13.86 -10.54 -1.93
CA PRO A 50 -14.79 -11.65 -2.03
C PRO A 50 -16.12 -11.17 -2.63
N ILE A 51 -16.75 -12.03 -3.43
CA ILE A 51 -18.10 -11.79 -3.96
C ILE A 51 -19.09 -11.88 -2.81
N GLY A 52 -19.96 -10.89 -2.69
CA GLY A 52 -21.04 -10.89 -1.71
C GLY A 52 -22.22 -11.70 -2.23
N ILE A 53 -22.69 -12.67 -1.45
CA ILE A 53 -23.90 -13.44 -1.74
C ILE A 53 -24.87 -13.18 -0.60
N GLY A 54 -26.00 -12.56 -0.92
CA GLY A 54 -27.07 -12.31 0.02
C GLY A 54 -28.20 -13.30 -0.20
N VAL A 55 -28.68 -13.90 0.88
CA VAL A 55 -29.76 -14.88 0.86
C VAL A 55 -30.89 -14.38 1.75
N GLU A 56 -32.10 -14.35 1.21
CA GLU A 56 -33.33 -14.15 1.96
C GLU A 56 -34.14 -15.45 1.92
N ILE A 57 -34.54 -15.94 3.10
CA ILE A 57 -35.43 -17.09 3.23
C ILE A 57 -36.81 -16.55 3.59
N GLY A 58 -37.68 -16.42 2.58
CA GLY A 58 -39.06 -16.04 2.74
C GLY A 58 -39.92 -17.20 3.23
N THR A 59 -41.23 -16.96 3.37
CA THR A 59 -42.18 -17.99 3.81
C THR A 59 -42.40 -19.09 2.77
N GLY A 60 -42.18 -18.83 1.48
CA GLY A 60 -42.36 -19.83 0.40
C GLY A 60 -41.39 -19.67 -0.76
N ASP A 61 -40.37 -18.82 -0.60
CA ASP A 61 -39.32 -18.65 -1.60
C ASP A 61 -37.96 -18.39 -0.94
N ILE A 62 -36.90 -18.70 -1.69
CA ILE A 62 -35.53 -18.30 -1.36
C ILE A 62 -35.09 -17.34 -2.45
N LYS A 63 -34.67 -16.14 -2.04
CA LYS A 63 -34.12 -15.13 -2.95
C LYS A 63 -32.63 -14.98 -2.71
N ILE A 64 -31.86 -14.95 -3.80
CA ILE A 64 -30.41 -14.78 -3.75
C ILE A 64 -30.01 -13.59 -4.63
N ALA A 65 -29.06 -12.80 -4.16
CA ALA A 65 -28.38 -11.77 -4.93
C ALA A 65 -26.86 -11.96 -4.86
N LYS A 66 -26.19 -11.78 -5.99
CA LYS A 66 -24.74 -11.93 -6.13
C LYS A 66 -24.11 -10.61 -6.56
N ILE A 67 -23.21 -10.09 -5.74
CA ILE A 67 -22.62 -8.77 -5.91
C ILE A 67 -21.12 -8.87 -6.00
N ASN A 68 -20.57 -8.32 -7.09
CA ASN A 68 -19.15 -8.08 -7.23
C ASN A 68 -18.77 -6.74 -6.55
N ARG A 69 -17.76 -6.79 -5.69
CA ARG A 69 -17.28 -5.62 -4.95
C ARG A 69 -15.99 -5.10 -5.58
N ILE A 70 -16.11 -4.07 -6.41
CA ILE A 70 -14.97 -3.45 -7.10
C ILE A 70 -14.16 -2.60 -6.11
N SER A 71 -14.85 -1.81 -5.27
CA SER A 71 -14.20 -0.98 -4.23
C SER A 71 -15.05 -0.91 -2.96
N ASP A 72 -14.77 0.02 -2.04
CA ASP A 72 -15.62 0.25 -0.87
C ASP A 72 -16.89 1.06 -1.20
N LYS A 73 -16.95 1.68 -2.39
CA LYS A 73 -18.08 2.49 -2.85
C LYS A 73 -18.61 2.08 -4.23
N ALA A 74 -17.96 1.11 -4.88
CA ALA A 74 -18.34 0.63 -6.21
C ALA A 74 -18.69 -0.86 -6.14
N TYR A 75 -19.93 -1.16 -6.53
CA TYR A 75 -20.54 -2.48 -6.50
C TYR A 75 -21.25 -2.74 -7.81
N THR A 76 -21.32 -4.00 -8.21
CA THR A 76 -22.09 -4.44 -9.38
C THR A 76 -22.89 -5.69 -9.02
N LEU A 77 -24.19 -5.66 -9.25
CA LEU A 77 -25.07 -6.82 -9.18
C LEU A 77 -24.81 -7.66 -10.43
N THR A 78 -24.27 -8.87 -10.22
CA THR A 78 -23.89 -9.77 -11.31
C THR A 78 -24.95 -10.82 -11.59
N ASP A 79 -25.75 -11.17 -10.58
CA ASP A 79 -26.81 -12.18 -10.70
C ASP A 79 -27.83 -12.03 -9.57
N TYR A 80 -29.07 -12.45 -9.82
CA TYR A 80 -30.11 -12.59 -8.80
C TYR A 80 -31.12 -13.67 -9.21
N THR A 81 -31.66 -14.39 -8.23
CA THR A 81 -32.64 -15.45 -8.49
C THR A 81 -33.65 -15.58 -7.35
N ALA A 82 -34.85 -16.04 -7.68
CA ALA A 82 -35.89 -16.41 -6.73
C ALA A 82 -36.34 -17.84 -7.06
N THR A 83 -36.31 -18.71 -6.05
CA THR A 83 -36.72 -20.12 -6.19
C THR A 83 -37.84 -20.39 -5.20
N SER A 84 -38.97 -20.90 -5.70
CA SER A 84 -40.08 -21.34 -4.85
C SER A 84 -39.65 -22.55 -4.03
N VAL A 85 -40.02 -22.57 -2.76
CA VAL A 85 -39.80 -23.70 -1.84
C VAL A 85 -41.08 -24.02 -1.09
N GLU A 86 -41.14 -25.21 -0.50
CA GLU A 86 -42.22 -25.52 0.44
C GLU A 86 -42.27 -24.50 1.58
N PRO A 87 -43.47 -24.20 2.13
CA PRO A 87 -43.61 -23.23 3.19
C PRO A 87 -42.64 -23.45 4.36
N VAL A 88 -41.81 -22.45 4.62
CA VAL A 88 -40.77 -22.55 5.65
C VAL A 88 -41.40 -22.29 7.02
N THR A 89 -41.68 -23.37 7.75
CA THR A 89 -42.19 -23.32 9.13
C THR A 89 -41.07 -23.35 10.16
N ALA A 90 -39.95 -24.02 9.85
CA ALA A 90 -38.77 -24.11 10.70
C ALA A 90 -37.49 -24.26 9.86
N PHE A 91 -36.39 -23.70 10.35
CA PHE A 91 -35.09 -23.77 9.66
C PHE A 91 -34.40 -25.15 9.77
N ASP A 92 -34.88 -26.07 10.61
CA ASP A 92 -34.30 -27.41 10.76
C ASP A 92 -34.89 -28.45 9.78
N ASN A 93 -35.54 -28.00 8.71
CA ASN A 93 -36.11 -28.87 7.69
C ASN A 93 -35.02 -29.41 6.73
N PRO A 94 -34.83 -30.74 6.58
CA PRO A 94 -33.89 -31.31 5.61
C PRO A 94 -34.17 -30.96 4.14
N GLY A 95 -35.43 -30.82 3.75
CA GLY A 95 -35.82 -30.40 2.39
C GLY A 95 -35.36 -28.98 2.07
N LEU A 96 -35.42 -28.07 3.07
CA LEU A 96 -34.91 -26.71 2.95
C LEU A 96 -33.39 -26.70 2.77
N ALA A 97 -32.66 -27.51 3.54
CA ALA A 97 -31.20 -27.65 3.40
C ALA A 97 -30.78 -28.15 2.01
N ARG A 98 -31.52 -29.13 1.46
CA ARG A 98 -31.28 -29.65 0.10
C ARG A 98 -31.52 -28.58 -0.96
N SER A 99 -32.68 -27.91 -0.89
CA SER A 99 -33.03 -26.83 -1.82
C SER A 99 -31.99 -25.70 -1.79
N LEU A 100 -31.57 -25.30 -0.59
CA LEU A 100 -30.53 -24.28 -0.41
C LEU A 100 -29.18 -24.72 -0.98
N SER A 101 -28.79 -25.98 -0.79
CA SER A 101 -27.55 -26.54 -1.35
C SER A 101 -27.56 -26.51 -2.89
N GLU A 102 -28.68 -26.91 -3.51
CA GLU A 102 -28.84 -26.88 -4.96
C GLU A 102 -28.72 -25.46 -5.53
N ILE A 103 -29.41 -24.49 -4.93
CA ILE A 103 -29.37 -23.09 -5.40
C ILE A 103 -27.98 -22.48 -5.19
N LEU A 104 -27.36 -22.70 -4.04
CA LEU A 104 -26.03 -22.16 -3.73
C LEU A 104 -24.92 -22.83 -4.55
N SER A 105 -25.07 -24.11 -4.91
CA SER A 105 -24.11 -24.78 -5.80
C SER A 105 -24.04 -24.09 -7.16
N ARG A 106 -25.20 -23.78 -7.76
CA ARG A 106 -25.28 -23.04 -9.02
C ARG A 106 -24.73 -21.62 -8.89
N THR A 107 -25.11 -20.92 -7.82
CA THR A 107 -24.69 -19.53 -7.58
C THR A 107 -23.17 -19.39 -7.34
N CYS A 108 -22.60 -20.31 -6.58
CA CYS A 108 -21.19 -20.30 -6.16
C CYS A 108 -20.25 -20.99 -7.17
N THR A 109 -20.77 -21.58 -8.25
CA THR A 109 -19.96 -22.26 -9.25
C THR A 109 -18.90 -21.32 -9.83
N GLY A 110 -17.65 -21.77 -9.87
CA GLY A 110 -16.50 -21.00 -10.40
C GLY A 110 -15.98 -19.88 -9.49
N LEU A 111 -16.57 -19.66 -8.31
CA LEU A 111 -16.13 -18.60 -7.40
C LEU A 111 -14.94 -19.05 -6.53
N LYS A 112 -13.84 -18.28 -6.56
CA LYS A 112 -12.66 -18.55 -5.71
C LYS A 112 -12.82 -18.04 -4.28
N ARG A 113 -13.49 -16.88 -4.09
CA ARG A 113 -13.70 -16.24 -2.79
C ARG A 113 -15.07 -15.57 -2.75
N TYR A 114 -15.89 -15.95 -1.77
CA TYR A 114 -17.21 -15.38 -1.57
C TYR A 114 -17.56 -15.31 -0.08
N GLU A 115 -18.47 -14.41 0.27
CA GLU A 115 -19.03 -14.26 1.61
C GLU A 115 -20.56 -14.40 1.51
N ILE A 116 -21.14 -15.30 2.30
CA ILE A 116 -22.59 -15.53 2.31
C ILE A 116 -23.19 -14.87 3.54
N TRP A 117 -24.19 -14.02 3.33
CA TRP A 117 -24.94 -13.37 4.38
C TRP A 117 -26.43 -13.67 4.27
N CYS A 118 -27.10 -13.79 5.41
CA CYS A 118 -28.53 -14.05 5.48
C CYS A 118 -29.20 -13.06 6.44
N CYS A 119 -30.43 -12.65 6.14
CA CYS A 119 -31.26 -11.96 7.12
C CYS A 119 -31.98 -12.96 8.03
N VAL A 120 -32.17 -12.55 9.29
CA VAL A 120 -33.13 -13.16 10.21
C VAL A 120 -34.41 -12.33 10.24
N ALA A 121 -35.54 -12.98 10.53
CA ALA A 121 -36.82 -12.32 10.67
C ALA A 121 -36.71 -11.16 11.67
N SER A 122 -36.89 -9.94 11.19
CA SER A 122 -36.64 -8.75 12.00
C SER A 122 -37.63 -8.66 13.18
N ALA A 123 -38.80 -9.30 13.10
CA ALA A 123 -39.75 -9.42 14.22
C ALA A 123 -39.16 -10.06 15.48
N LYS A 124 -38.14 -10.93 15.33
CA LYS A 124 -37.46 -11.60 16.45
C LYS A 124 -36.29 -10.79 17.02
N VAL A 125 -36.03 -9.57 16.53
CA VAL A 125 -34.94 -8.71 17.00
C VAL A 125 -35.49 -7.43 17.62
N GLU A 126 -35.15 -7.18 18.88
CA GLU A 126 -35.47 -5.92 19.57
C GLU A 126 -34.28 -4.97 19.49
N THR A 127 -34.56 -3.69 19.29
CA THR A 127 -33.53 -2.66 19.24
C THR A 127 -33.85 -1.55 20.23
N ARG A 128 -32.88 -1.15 21.05
CA ARG A 128 -33.04 -0.02 21.98
C ARG A 128 -31.90 0.98 21.91
N TYR A 129 -32.19 2.18 22.39
CA TYR A 129 -31.24 3.27 22.47
C TYR A 129 -30.96 3.56 23.92
N ILE A 130 -29.72 3.37 24.31
CA ILE A 130 -29.27 3.67 25.66
C ILE A 130 -28.16 4.72 25.59
N ARG A 131 -28.04 5.48 26.68
CA ARG A 131 -26.97 6.45 26.86
C ARG A 131 -26.13 6.00 28.05
N ILE A 132 -24.85 5.80 27.81
CA ILE A 132 -23.89 5.43 28.85
C ILE A 132 -22.93 6.60 29.11
N PRO A 133 -22.31 6.70 30.30
CA PRO A 133 -21.23 7.65 30.53
C PRO A 133 -20.10 7.50 29.50
N LYS A 134 -19.33 8.56 29.26
CA LYS A 134 -18.12 8.44 28.44
C LYS A 134 -17.10 7.54 29.15
N LEU A 135 -16.80 6.39 28.55
CA LEU A 135 -15.92 5.37 29.14
C LEU A 135 -14.83 4.93 28.16
N PRO A 136 -13.70 4.40 28.66
CA PRO A 136 -12.71 3.71 27.83
C PRO A 136 -13.34 2.54 27.07
N LYS A 137 -12.90 2.29 25.83
CA LYS A 137 -13.50 1.28 24.92
C LYS A 137 -13.69 -0.11 25.56
N LYS A 138 -12.80 -0.53 26.45
CA LYS A 138 -12.87 -1.84 27.15
C LYS A 138 -14.01 -1.94 28.17
N GLN A 139 -14.48 -0.82 28.71
CA GLN A 139 -15.54 -0.78 29.73
C GLN A 139 -16.93 -0.59 29.13
N ILE A 140 -17.03 -0.13 27.87
CA ILE A 140 -18.29 0.10 27.16
C ILE A 140 -19.19 -1.14 27.16
N PRO A 141 -18.73 -2.37 26.84
CA PRO A 141 -19.62 -3.54 26.80
C PRO A 141 -20.33 -3.82 28.12
N ASN A 142 -19.62 -3.70 29.25
CA ASN A 142 -20.21 -3.92 30.57
C ASN A 142 -21.22 -2.81 30.90
N ALA A 143 -20.90 -1.55 30.60
CA ALA A 143 -21.82 -0.44 30.82
C ALA A 143 -23.10 -0.58 29.97
N VAL A 144 -22.95 -1.01 28.71
CA VAL A 144 -24.06 -1.32 27.81
C VAL A 144 -24.93 -2.42 28.39
N PHE A 145 -24.33 -3.55 28.79
CA PHE A 145 -25.05 -4.67 29.38
C PHE A 145 -25.88 -4.24 30.59
N TRP A 146 -25.25 -3.60 31.59
CA TRP A 146 -25.95 -3.20 32.82
C TRP A 146 -27.01 -2.13 32.60
N THR A 147 -26.79 -1.20 31.67
CA THR A 147 -27.79 -0.16 31.35
C THR A 147 -28.98 -0.78 30.63
N PHE A 148 -28.72 -1.67 29.67
CA PHE A 148 -29.76 -2.39 28.93
C PHE A 148 -30.59 -3.30 29.86
N SER A 149 -29.95 -4.07 30.75
CA SER A 149 -30.62 -4.96 31.72
C SER A 149 -31.51 -4.21 32.73
N LYS A 150 -31.32 -2.89 32.92
CA LYS A 150 -32.21 -2.09 33.77
C LYS A 150 -33.50 -1.69 33.07
N GLU A 151 -33.48 -1.64 31.73
CA GLU A 151 -34.61 -1.18 30.91
C GLU A 151 -35.36 -2.33 30.24
N VAL A 152 -34.71 -3.49 30.09
CA VAL A 152 -35.22 -4.67 29.40
C VAL A 152 -34.96 -5.90 30.26
N GLU A 153 -36.02 -6.61 30.59
CA GLU A 153 -35.92 -7.96 31.13
C GLU A 153 -35.55 -8.91 29.99
N PHE A 154 -34.37 -9.53 30.05
CA PHE A 154 -33.93 -10.53 29.07
C PHE A 154 -33.05 -11.60 29.72
N ASN A 155 -33.08 -12.80 29.15
CA ASN A 155 -32.22 -13.90 29.56
C ASN A 155 -30.95 -13.93 28.70
N ASP A 156 -29.79 -13.67 29.30
CA ASP A 156 -28.49 -13.61 28.61
C ASP A 156 -27.98 -14.97 28.11
N LYS A 157 -28.60 -16.08 28.57
CA LYS A 157 -28.32 -17.44 28.07
C LYS A 157 -29.09 -17.77 26.79
N GLU A 158 -30.21 -17.10 26.57
CA GLU A 158 -31.11 -17.34 25.43
C GLU A 158 -31.03 -16.23 24.38
N MET A 159 -30.69 -15.02 24.80
CA MET A 159 -30.65 -13.82 23.97
C MET A 159 -29.22 -13.30 23.86
N LEU A 160 -28.79 -13.06 22.62
CA LEU A 160 -27.53 -12.42 22.30
C LEU A 160 -27.73 -10.90 22.31
N LEU A 161 -27.01 -10.20 23.18
CA LEU A 161 -26.91 -8.74 23.18
C LEU A 161 -25.67 -8.30 22.40
N ASP A 162 -25.88 -7.51 21.34
CA ASP A 162 -24.81 -6.78 20.65
C ASP A 162 -25.16 -5.29 20.58
N PHE A 163 -24.18 -4.46 20.19
CA PHE A 163 -24.39 -3.03 20.16
C PHE A 163 -23.53 -2.31 19.12
N ARG A 164 -23.94 -1.07 18.81
CA ARG A 164 -23.21 -0.14 17.96
C ARG A 164 -23.16 1.24 18.62
N ILE A 165 -21.97 1.82 18.66
CA ILE A 165 -21.78 3.19 19.12
C ILE A 165 -22.23 4.14 18.01
N LEU A 166 -23.13 5.07 18.35
CA LEU A 166 -23.65 6.08 17.41
C LEU A 166 -22.85 7.39 17.47
N GLY A 167 -22.25 7.70 18.62
CA GLY A 167 -21.46 8.92 18.82
C GLY A 167 -21.52 9.40 20.27
N ASP A 168 -20.95 10.57 20.52
CA ASP A 168 -21.05 11.24 21.81
C ASP A 168 -22.07 12.39 21.77
N VAL A 169 -22.82 12.56 22.84
CA VAL A 169 -23.81 13.64 23.02
C VAL A 169 -23.55 14.37 24.33
N HIS A 170 -23.72 15.69 24.31
CA HIS A 170 -23.63 16.53 25.51
C HIS A 170 -25.01 16.70 26.13
N GLU A 171 -25.16 16.29 27.39
CA GLU A 171 -26.42 16.37 28.13
C GLU A 171 -26.14 16.69 29.60
N ASN A 172 -26.81 17.72 30.13
CA ASN A 172 -26.71 18.15 31.54
C ASN A 172 -25.26 18.37 32.01
N GLY A 173 -24.43 19.01 31.17
CA GLY A 173 -23.01 19.27 31.48
C GLY A 173 -22.09 18.06 31.39
N MET A 174 -22.61 16.86 31.06
CA MET A 174 -21.81 15.65 30.91
C MET A 174 -21.83 15.11 29.48
N THR A 175 -20.68 14.59 29.04
CA THR A 175 -20.59 13.84 27.77
C THR A 175 -21.04 12.41 27.99
N LYS A 176 -22.06 11.98 27.24
CA LYS A 176 -22.54 10.59 27.22
C LYS A 176 -22.28 9.96 25.86
N THR A 177 -21.99 8.67 25.85
CA THR A 177 -21.91 7.88 24.61
C THR A 177 -23.30 7.36 24.27
N GLN A 178 -23.77 7.64 23.07
CA GLN A 178 -25.02 7.08 22.56
C GLN A 178 -24.75 5.72 21.91
N VAL A 179 -25.55 4.73 22.29
CA VAL A 179 -25.39 3.34 21.85
C VAL A 179 -26.75 2.79 21.40
N MET A 180 -26.77 2.14 20.24
CA MET A 180 -27.88 1.31 19.77
C MET A 180 -27.58 -0.14 20.15
N THR A 181 -28.47 -0.76 20.92
CA THR A 181 -28.38 -2.16 21.31
C THR A 181 -29.36 -3.01 20.51
N PHE A 182 -29.01 -4.28 20.34
CA PHE A 182 -29.81 -5.27 19.63
C PHE A 182 -29.84 -6.55 20.44
N THR A 183 -31.01 -7.14 20.61
CA THR A 183 -31.16 -8.48 21.17
C THR A 183 -31.78 -9.42 20.16
N ILE A 184 -31.20 -10.61 20.06
CA ILE A 184 -31.65 -11.66 19.15
C ILE A 184 -31.61 -13.02 19.85
N PRO A 185 -32.62 -13.89 19.70
CA PRO A 185 -32.57 -15.24 20.24
C PRO A 185 -31.38 -16.01 19.64
N ILE A 186 -30.56 -16.59 20.50
CA ILE A 186 -29.39 -17.40 20.11
C ILE A 186 -29.87 -18.58 19.26
N ALA A 187 -31.01 -19.17 19.58
CA ALA A 187 -31.61 -20.28 18.83
C ALA A 187 -31.81 -19.95 17.34
N GLU A 188 -32.28 -18.75 17.01
CA GLU A 188 -32.50 -18.30 15.61
C GLU A 188 -31.19 -18.25 14.83
N THR A 189 -30.15 -17.62 15.41
CA THR A 189 -28.84 -17.54 14.76
C THR A 189 -28.17 -18.91 14.61
N GLN A 190 -28.36 -19.80 15.59
CA GLN A 190 -27.84 -21.16 15.53
C GLN A 190 -28.58 -22.01 14.50
N ALA A 191 -29.90 -21.87 14.38
CA ALA A 191 -30.70 -22.60 13.41
C ALA A 191 -30.27 -22.25 11.97
N LEU A 192 -30.14 -20.96 11.64
CA LEU A 192 -29.59 -20.51 10.35
C LEU A 192 -28.16 -21.02 10.13
N LYS A 193 -27.29 -20.93 11.14
CA LYS A 193 -25.93 -21.43 11.04
C LYS A 193 -25.88 -22.93 10.71
N ARG A 194 -26.73 -23.74 11.36
CA ARG A 194 -26.84 -25.19 11.12
C ARG A 194 -27.41 -25.49 9.74
N LEU A 195 -28.45 -24.79 9.32
CA LEU A 195 -29.06 -24.93 7.99
C LEU A 195 -28.02 -24.74 6.87
N PHE A 196 -27.29 -23.63 6.90
CA PHE A 196 -26.28 -23.32 5.91
C PHE A 196 -25.06 -24.26 5.99
N ALA A 197 -24.67 -24.71 7.18
CA ALA A 197 -23.64 -25.72 7.34
C ALA A 197 -24.06 -27.07 6.73
N ARG A 198 -25.31 -27.51 6.94
CA ARG A 198 -25.87 -28.73 6.34
C ARG A 198 -25.96 -28.64 4.82
N ALA A 199 -26.22 -27.45 4.28
CA ALA A 199 -26.23 -27.20 2.84
C ALA A 199 -24.82 -27.22 2.20
N GLY A 200 -23.75 -27.24 3.01
CA GLY A 200 -22.35 -27.20 2.54
C GLY A 200 -21.79 -25.79 2.32
N TYR A 201 -22.56 -24.75 2.67
CA TYR A 201 -22.24 -23.34 2.39
C TYR A 201 -22.34 -22.50 3.66
N PRO A 202 -21.34 -22.53 4.56
CA PRO A 202 -21.43 -21.86 5.86
C PRO A 202 -21.57 -20.34 5.74
N LEU A 203 -22.40 -19.74 6.61
CA LEU A 203 -22.61 -18.29 6.66
C LEU A 203 -21.36 -17.53 7.12
N THR A 204 -21.08 -16.44 6.42
CA THR A 204 -20.14 -15.40 6.85
C THR A 204 -20.80 -14.40 7.79
N GLY A 205 -22.11 -14.16 7.66
CA GLY A 205 -22.81 -13.29 8.58
C GLY A 205 -24.32 -13.46 8.62
N ILE A 206 -24.90 -13.04 9.74
CA ILE A 206 -26.35 -12.93 9.93
C ILE A 206 -26.65 -11.50 10.37
N SER A 207 -27.63 -10.87 9.75
CA SER A 207 -28.13 -9.56 10.15
C SER A 207 -29.64 -9.48 10.02
N ILE A 208 -30.23 -8.28 10.10
CA ILE A 208 -31.66 -8.03 9.91
C ILE A 208 -31.91 -7.13 8.70
N VAL A 209 -33.14 -7.17 8.18
CA VAL A 209 -33.57 -6.37 7.01
C VAL A 209 -33.30 -4.86 7.19
N PRO A 210 -33.52 -4.23 8.37
CA PRO A 210 -33.14 -2.84 8.57
C PRO A 210 -31.67 -2.53 8.28
N PHE A 211 -30.74 -3.46 8.54
CA PHE A 211 -29.34 -3.28 8.15
C PHE A 211 -29.08 -3.59 6.68
N ALA A 212 -29.85 -4.46 6.04
CA ALA A 212 -29.81 -4.64 4.60
C ALA A 212 -30.19 -3.33 3.88
N ILE A 213 -31.26 -2.65 4.33
CA ILE A 213 -31.68 -1.33 3.83
C ILE A 213 -30.60 -0.28 4.13
N GLN A 214 -29.98 -0.33 5.31
CA GLN A 214 -28.83 0.52 5.64
C GLN A 214 -27.71 0.39 4.59
N ASN A 215 -27.40 -0.84 4.17
CA ASN A 215 -26.36 -1.07 3.18
C ASN A 215 -26.75 -0.48 1.82
N LEU A 216 -28.01 -0.62 1.39
CA LEU A 216 -28.50 -0.01 0.15
C LEU A 216 -28.33 1.51 0.14
N LEU A 217 -28.65 2.17 1.26
CA LEU A 217 -28.51 3.62 1.42
C LEU A 217 -27.03 4.05 1.46
N ARG A 218 -26.20 3.35 2.25
CA ARG A 218 -24.78 3.71 2.42
C ARG A 218 -23.91 3.46 1.20
N THR A 219 -24.30 2.51 0.36
CA THR A 219 -23.60 2.20 -0.89
C THR A 219 -24.11 3.04 -2.06
N GLY A 220 -25.15 3.84 -1.85
CA GLY A 220 -25.76 4.69 -2.87
C GLY A 220 -26.58 3.91 -3.91
N VAL A 221 -26.85 2.62 -3.68
CA VAL A 221 -27.74 1.81 -4.53
C VAL A 221 -29.17 2.38 -4.47
N VAL A 222 -29.61 2.75 -3.27
CA VAL A 222 -30.82 3.55 -3.07
C VAL A 222 -30.37 4.97 -2.73
N PRO A 223 -30.71 5.99 -3.55
CA PRO A 223 -30.39 7.37 -3.23
C PRO A 223 -31.21 7.81 -2.02
N TYR A 224 -30.59 8.51 -1.08
CA TYR A 224 -31.30 9.20 -0.01
C TYR A 224 -31.53 10.66 -0.41
N ARG A 225 -32.73 11.18 -0.17
CA ARG A 225 -33.14 12.55 -0.48
C ARG A 225 -33.32 13.34 0.82
N GLY A 226 -32.20 13.82 1.37
CA GLY A 226 -32.16 14.59 2.62
C GLY A 226 -31.33 13.92 3.72
N HIS A 227 -31.27 14.53 4.91
CA HIS A 227 -30.40 14.02 5.99
C HIS A 227 -30.97 12.79 6.71
N ASN A 228 -32.30 12.65 6.77
CA ASN A 228 -32.96 11.54 7.46
C ASN A 228 -34.03 10.91 6.57
N THR A 229 -34.02 9.59 6.45
CA THR A 229 -34.96 8.81 5.65
C THR A 229 -35.76 7.89 6.57
N CYS A 230 -37.09 7.96 6.51
CA CYS A 230 -37.96 6.99 7.17
C CYS A 230 -38.18 5.80 6.23
N CYS A 231 -38.19 4.58 6.74
CA CYS A 231 -38.64 3.41 6.00
C CYS A 231 -39.75 2.70 6.77
N LEU A 232 -40.87 2.46 6.11
CA LEU A 232 -42.04 1.77 6.61
C LEU A 232 -42.21 0.46 5.84
N PHE A 233 -41.92 -0.65 6.52
CA PHE A 233 -42.26 -1.98 6.05
C PHE A 233 -43.64 -2.37 6.57
N ILE A 234 -44.56 -2.74 5.68
CA ILE A 234 -45.91 -3.19 6.03
C ILE A 234 -46.02 -4.68 5.71
N GLY A 235 -45.95 -5.50 6.75
CA GLY A 235 -46.09 -6.95 6.67
C GLY A 235 -47.54 -7.41 6.83
N ARG A 236 -47.73 -8.73 6.91
CA ARG A 236 -49.05 -9.32 7.13
C ARG A 236 -49.61 -8.97 8.50
N ASP A 237 -48.90 -9.33 9.57
CA ASP A 237 -49.39 -9.21 10.95
C ASP A 237 -48.75 -8.04 11.73
N TRP A 238 -47.65 -7.50 11.21
CA TRP A 238 -46.88 -6.43 11.85
C TRP A 238 -46.27 -5.50 10.80
N SER A 239 -45.98 -4.28 11.22
CA SER A 239 -45.20 -3.31 10.44
C SER A 239 -43.97 -2.89 11.22
N ARG A 240 -42.97 -2.37 10.52
CA ARG A 240 -41.77 -1.82 11.12
C ARG A 240 -41.45 -0.46 10.56
N ILE A 241 -41.26 0.48 11.48
CA ILE A 241 -40.83 1.84 11.20
C ILE A 241 -39.35 1.91 11.54
N THR A 242 -38.54 2.31 10.57
CA THR A 242 -37.10 2.51 10.71
C THR A 242 -36.73 3.91 10.28
N ILE A 243 -35.77 4.52 10.94
CA ILE A 243 -35.26 5.84 10.55
C ILE A 243 -33.76 5.74 10.40
N TYR A 244 -33.29 6.18 9.24
CA TYR A 244 -31.90 6.24 8.86
C TYR A 244 -31.46 7.69 8.86
N ALA A 245 -30.32 7.97 9.45
CA ALA A 245 -29.69 9.27 9.39
C ALA A 245 -28.34 9.16 8.71
N ASP A 246 -28.12 9.94 7.66
CA ASP A 246 -26.88 9.92 6.88
C ASP A 246 -26.53 8.47 6.40
N GLY A 247 -27.60 7.70 6.14
CA GLY A 247 -27.53 6.28 5.74
C GLY A 247 -27.35 5.28 6.88
N ASP A 248 -27.11 5.67 8.13
CA ASP A 248 -27.00 4.74 9.27
C ASP A 248 -28.34 4.57 10.01
N LEU A 249 -28.66 3.36 10.46
CA LEU A 249 -29.89 3.06 11.21
C LEU A 249 -29.83 3.70 12.60
N ILE A 250 -30.79 4.60 12.89
CA ILE A 250 -30.91 5.35 14.16
C ILE A 250 -32.20 5.05 14.91
N LEU A 251 -33.23 4.50 14.25
CA LEU A 251 -34.44 4.04 14.92
C LEU A 251 -34.96 2.77 14.24
N SER A 252 -35.42 1.80 15.02
CA SER A 252 -36.16 0.64 14.54
C SER A 252 -37.25 0.30 15.56
N ARG A 253 -38.52 0.34 15.14
CA ARG A 253 -39.67 0.08 15.99
C ARG A 253 -40.64 -0.83 15.26
N GLY A 254 -40.95 -1.97 15.86
CA GLY A 254 -42.05 -2.83 15.42
C GLY A 254 -43.39 -2.31 15.96
N ILE A 255 -44.43 -2.41 15.17
CA ILE A 255 -45.82 -2.11 15.56
C ILE A 255 -46.74 -3.27 15.15
N LYS A 256 -47.70 -3.59 16.02
CA LYS A 256 -48.74 -4.62 15.78
C LYS A 256 -49.87 -4.05 14.91
N ALA A 257 -49.51 -3.56 13.73
CA ALA A 257 -50.43 -3.08 12.72
C ALA A 257 -49.89 -3.51 11.37
N GLY A 258 -50.57 -4.42 10.67
CA GLY A 258 -50.17 -4.95 9.37
C GLY A 258 -51.35 -4.95 8.41
N MET A 259 -51.20 -5.63 7.27
CA MET A 259 -52.28 -5.83 6.30
C MET A 259 -53.48 -6.57 6.92
N HIS A 260 -53.27 -7.47 7.89
CA HIS A 260 -54.37 -8.15 8.58
C HIS A 260 -55.34 -7.16 9.21
N SER A 261 -54.85 -6.07 9.82
CA SER A 261 -55.71 -5.02 10.38
C SER A 261 -56.52 -4.26 9.32
N MET A 262 -56.07 -4.24 8.06
CA MET A 262 -56.83 -3.70 6.93
C MET A 262 -57.90 -4.69 6.47
N ILE A 263 -57.55 -5.98 6.41
CA ILE A 263 -58.47 -7.07 6.08
C ILE A 263 -59.57 -7.17 7.14
N ASP A 264 -59.26 -7.04 8.43
CA ASP A 264 -60.23 -7.04 9.53
C ASP A 264 -61.22 -5.86 9.41
N ALA A 265 -60.71 -4.68 9.02
CA ALA A 265 -61.54 -3.51 8.77
C ALA A 265 -62.49 -3.76 7.59
N LEU A 266 -62.01 -4.37 6.50
CA LEU A 266 -62.84 -4.76 5.36
C LEU A 266 -63.87 -5.84 5.72
N SER A 267 -63.47 -6.88 6.46
CA SER A 267 -64.36 -7.96 6.90
C SER A 267 -65.51 -7.44 7.77
N SER A 268 -65.25 -6.43 8.60
CA SER A 268 -66.28 -5.77 9.41
C SER A 268 -67.39 -5.12 8.55
N HIS A 269 -67.08 -4.69 7.33
CA HIS A 269 -68.09 -4.21 6.36
C HIS A 269 -68.87 -5.34 5.68
N TYR A 270 -68.34 -6.56 5.66
CA TYR A 270 -68.97 -7.72 5.04
C TYR A 270 -69.94 -8.43 5.99
N ARG A 271 -69.68 -8.34 7.29
CA ARG A 271 -70.56 -8.83 8.35
C ARG A 271 -71.85 -8.01 8.42
N PRO A 272 -73.02 -8.64 8.63
CA PRO A 272 -74.27 -7.92 8.85
C PRO A 272 -74.22 -7.17 10.20
N PRO A 273 -74.87 -6.01 10.32
CA PRO A 273 -74.97 -5.31 11.60
C PRO A 273 -75.69 -6.22 12.60
N SER A 274 -74.99 -6.61 13.67
CA SER A 274 -75.53 -7.47 14.72
C SER A 274 -75.91 -6.60 15.94
N ALA A 275 -77.02 -6.92 16.60
CA ALA A 275 -77.53 -6.13 17.74
C ALA A 275 -76.63 -6.20 19.01
N ASP A 276 -75.62 -7.07 19.02
CA ASP A 276 -74.72 -7.34 20.14
C ASP A 276 -73.28 -6.84 19.92
N ASP A 277 -73.04 -5.90 18.98
CA ASP A 277 -71.71 -5.32 18.74
C ASP A 277 -71.28 -4.38 19.89
N ILE A 278 -70.94 -4.97 21.04
CA ILE A 278 -70.10 -4.33 22.05
C ILE A 278 -68.71 -4.17 21.40
N PRO A 279 -68.10 -2.97 21.41
CA PRO A 279 -66.76 -2.80 20.88
C PRO A 279 -65.78 -3.63 21.71
N VAL A 280 -65.41 -4.80 21.20
CA VAL A 280 -64.33 -5.61 21.75
C VAL A 280 -63.05 -4.83 21.49
N MET A 281 -62.57 -4.14 22.52
CA MET A 281 -61.17 -3.73 22.59
C MET A 281 -60.34 -5.01 22.54
N PRO A 282 -59.42 -5.19 21.58
CA PRO A 282 -58.58 -6.38 21.58
C PRO A 282 -57.72 -6.35 22.84
N ASP A 283 -58.03 -7.25 23.76
CA ASP A 283 -57.34 -7.40 25.04
C ASP A 283 -55.89 -7.84 24.81
N ARG A 284 -55.05 -7.45 25.76
CA ARG A 284 -53.62 -7.65 25.80
C ARG A 284 -53.30 -9.14 25.93
N ASP A 285 -52.14 -9.52 25.38
CA ASP A 285 -51.50 -10.84 25.47
C ASP A 285 -52.16 -12.03 24.75
N HIS A 286 -51.90 -12.12 23.45
CA HIS A 286 -51.72 -13.43 22.81
C HIS A 286 -50.34 -13.52 22.15
N THR A 287 -49.51 -14.39 22.71
CA THR A 287 -48.20 -14.82 22.23
C THR A 287 -48.32 -15.99 21.26
N ASP A 288 -47.67 -15.88 20.10
CA ASP A 288 -47.07 -16.97 19.29
C ASP A 288 -47.94 -18.19 18.91
N SER A 289 -49.21 -18.01 18.58
CA SER A 289 -50.01 -19.01 17.87
C SER A 289 -50.56 -18.47 16.54
N LEU A 290 -50.24 -19.16 15.45
CA LEU A 290 -50.93 -19.01 14.15
C LEU A 290 -52.43 -19.18 14.38
N PRO A 291 -53.30 -18.21 14.04
CA PRO A 291 -54.73 -18.46 14.03
C PRO A 291 -55.04 -19.26 12.76
N HIS A 292 -54.98 -20.59 12.86
CA HIS A 292 -55.93 -21.44 12.14
C HIS A 292 -57.19 -21.54 13.01
N GLY A 293 -57.80 -20.39 13.31
CA GLY A 293 -59.22 -20.37 13.64
C GLY A 293 -59.98 -20.54 12.33
N ASP A 294 -61.09 -21.28 12.35
CA ASP A 294 -61.97 -21.41 11.19
C ASP A 294 -62.27 -20.02 10.64
N MET A 295 -61.64 -19.69 9.51
CA MET A 295 -61.82 -18.40 8.84
C MET A 295 -63.27 -18.36 8.39
N ASP A 296 -64.06 -17.44 8.95
CA ASP A 296 -65.46 -17.35 8.54
C ASP A 296 -65.54 -16.93 7.05
N ALA A 297 -66.68 -17.18 6.41
CA ALA A 297 -66.83 -16.91 4.99
C ALA A 297 -66.63 -15.43 4.62
N HIS A 298 -66.83 -14.51 5.59
CA HIS A 298 -66.65 -13.08 5.41
C HIS A 298 -65.18 -12.66 5.46
N ASP A 299 -64.42 -13.23 6.41
CA ASP A 299 -62.98 -13.05 6.52
C ASP A 299 -62.28 -13.57 5.27
N ALA A 300 -62.66 -14.76 4.78
CA ALA A 300 -62.11 -15.35 3.56
C ALA A 300 -62.37 -14.47 2.33
N ALA A 301 -63.60 -13.97 2.17
CA ALA A 301 -63.95 -13.05 1.09
C ALA A 301 -63.19 -11.73 1.18
N ALA A 302 -63.10 -11.12 2.38
CA ALA A 302 -62.35 -9.89 2.59
C ALA A 302 -60.84 -10.07 2.30
N TYR A 303 -60.27 -11.20 2.67
CA TYR A 303 -58.90 -11.55 2.35
C TYR A 303 -58.67 -11.61 0.83
N GLU A 304 -59.50 -12.36 0.10
CA GLU A 304 -59.39 -12.48 -1.35
C GLU A 304 -59.58 -11.14 -2.07
N ASP A 305 -60.58 -10.37 -1.68
CA ASP A 305 -60.87 -9.06 -2.29
C ASP A 305 -59.75 -8.05 -2.00
N PHE A 306 -59.21 -8.02 -0.78
CA PHE A 306 -58.07 -7.17 -0.44
C PHE A 306 -56.81 -7.57 -1.22
N HIS A 307 -56.55 -8.87 -1.37
CA HIS A 307 -55.42 -9.36 -2.17
C HIS A 307 -55.58 -8.98 -3.65
N ARG A 308 -56.78 -9.13 -4.20
CA ARG A 308 -57.09 -8.70 -5.58
C ARG A 308 -56.90 -7.20 -5.75
N TYR A 309 -57.35 -6.40 -4.79
CA TYR A 309 -57.18 -4.94 -4.78
C TYR A 309 -55.71 -4.51 -4.85
N LEU A 310 -54.80 -5.24 -4.20
CA LEU A 310 -53.36 -4.99 -4.28
C LEU A 310 -52.73 -5.41 -5.61
N GLU A 311 -53.36 -6.32 -6.36
CA GLU A 311 -52.83 -6.82 -7.64
C GLU A 311 -53.35 -6.02 -8.85
N THR A 312 -54.49 -5.34 -8.71
CA THR A 312 -55.16 -4.55 -9.76
C THR A 312 -54.87 -3.04 -9.67
N ASP A 313 -53.76 -2.64 -9.05
CA ASP A 313 -53.38 -1.24 -8.81
C ASP A 313 -54.49 -0.42 -8.10
N GLY A 314 -55.29 -1.07 -7.25
CA GLY A 314 -56.36 -0.42 -6.48
C GLY A 314 -57.65 -0.17 -7.25
N ALA A 315 -57.83 -0.74 -8.44
CA ALA A 315 -59.04 -0.57 -9.25
C ALA A 315 -60.07 -1.68 -8.98
N THR A 316 -60.90 -1.59 -7.93
CA THR A 316 -62.17 -2.34 -7.84
C THR A 316 -63.09 -1.87 -6.71
N GLU A 317 -64.38 -1.74 -7.01
CA GLU A 317 -65.47 -1.93 -6.03
C GLU A 317 -65.63 -3.45 -5.81
N ALA A 318 -65.61 -3.94 -4.57
CA ALA A 318 -65.91 -5.34 -4.29
C ALA A 318 -67.42 -5.52 -4.09
N THR A 319 -67.99 -6.51 -4.78
CA THR A 319 -69.36 -6.95 -4.48
C THR A 319 -69.25 -8.12 -3.51
N PRO A 320 -69.70 -7.98 -2.24
CA PRO A 320 -69.59 -9.06 -1.28
C PRO A 320 -70.38 -10.29 -1.77
N ALA A 321 -69.87 -11.50 -1.51
CA ALA A 321 -70.60 -12.73 -1.86
C ALA A 321 -71.97 -12.77 -1.14
N GLY A 322 -73.04 -12.62 -1.92
CA GLY A 322 -74.43 -12.60 -1.47
C GLY A 322 -75.32 -11.69 -2.32
N GLU A 323 -76.41 -12.22 -2.87
CA GLU A 323 -77.38 -11.46 -3.66
C GLU A 323 -77.89 -10.23 -2.89
N GLY A 324 -77.72 -9.03 -3.44
CA GLY A 324 -78.31 -7.78 -2.93
C GLY A 324 -77.42 -6.86 -2.07
N LYS A 325 -76.12 -7.15 -1.88
CA LYS A 325 -75.21 -6.26 -1.15
C LYS A 325 -74.64 -5.14 -2.05
N LYS A 326 -74.62 -3.90 -1.52
CA LYS A 326 -74.06 -2.72 -2.22
C LYS A 326 -72.55 -2.90 -2.46
N PRO A 327 -72.00 -2.36 -3.57
CA PRO A 327 -70.56 -2.32 -3.78
C PRO A 327 -69.86 -1.63 -2.61
N VAL A 328 -68.83 -2.27 -2.08
CA VAL A 328 -67.98 -1.72 -1.02
C VAL A 328 -66.75 -1.10 -1.67
N ASP A 329 -66.52 0.18 -1.42
CA ASP A 329 -65.25 0.81 -1.73
C ASP A 329 -64.19 0.27 -0.76
N ILE A 330 -63.32 -0.59 -1.27
CA ILE A 330 -62.28 -1.28 -0.50
C ILE A 330 -61.37 -0.26 0.20
N PHE A 331 -61.02 0.85 -0.47
CA PHE A 331 -60.14 1.85 0.11
C PHE A 331 -60.80 2.56 1.31
N GLN A 332 -62.06 2.94 1.17
CA GLN A 332 -62.82 3.55 2.27
C GLN A 332 -62.99 2.59 3.45
N ALA A 333 -63.22 1.31 3.18
CA ALA A 333 -63.35 0.29 4.22
C ALA A 333 -62.05 0.08 5.02
N ILE A 334 -60.89 0.12 4.36
CA ILE A 334 -59.59 -0.05 5.03
C ILE A 334 -59.01 1.25 5.61
N LEU A 335 -59.56 2.42 5.24
CA LEU A 335 -59.04 3.73 5.61
C LEU A 335 -58.79 3.90 7.13
N PRO A 336 -59.69 3.46 8.04
CA PRO A 336 -59.44 3.57 9.48
C PRO A 336 -58.22 2.77 9.96
N ALA A 337 -57.87 1.67 9.28
CA ALA A 337 -56.65 0.91 9.57
C ALA A 337 -55.40 1.63 9.05
N VAL A 338 -55.49 2.22 7.86
CA VAL A 338 -54.42 3.04 7.27
C VAL A 338 -54.14 4.28 8.12
N GLU A 339 -55.16 5.01 8.56
CA GLU A 339 -54.99 6.19 9.43
C GLU A 339 -54.35 5.84 10.78
N ARG A 340 -54.74 4.70 11.37
CA ARG A 340 -54.10 4.20 12.60
C ARG A 340 -52.61 3.93 12.37
N LEU A 341 -52.26 3.36 11.22
CA LEU A 341 -50.87 3.11 10.84
C LEU A 341 -50.09 4.43 10.66
N VAL A 342 -50.65 5.39 9.91
CA VAL A 342 -50.07 6.73 9.71
C VAL A 342 -49.80 7.42 11.05
N LYS A 343 -50.77 7.43 11.97
CA LYS A 343 -50.60 7.98 13.33
C LYS A 343 -49.44 7.34 14.09
N GLN A 344 -49.19 6.03 13.91
CA GLN A 344 -48.03 5.38 14.53
C GLN A 344 -46.71 5.82 13.90
N VAL A 345 -46.68 6.07 12.59
CA VAL A 345 -45.52 6.62 11.88
C VAL A 345 -45.22 8.03 12.36
N GLU A 346 -46.21 8.92 12.41
CA GLU A 346 -46.08 10.30 12.92
C GLU A 346 -45.52 10.35 14.35
N ARG A 347 -46.10 9.53 15.25
CA ARG A 347 -45.64 9.44 16.65
C ARG A 347 -44.18 8.97 16.73
N THR A 348 -43.77 8.07 15.84
CA THR A 348 -42.40 7.56 15.80
C THR A 348 -41.42 8.60 15.25
N ILE A 349 -41.81 9.33 14.20
CA ILE A 349 -41.02 10.45 13.66
C ILE A 349 -40.89 11.57 14.70
N SER A 350 -41.99 11.91 15.40
CA SER A 350 -42.00 12.91 16.48
C SER A 350 -41.05 12.49 17.61
N HIS A 351 -41.12 11.23 18.03
CA HIS A 351 -40.20 10.67 19.02
C HIS A 351 -38.74 10.76 18.57
N PHE A 352 -38.46 10.48 17.29
CA PHE A 352 -37.11 10.62 16.73
C PHE A 352 -36.60 12.07 16.79
N CYS A 353 -37.41 13.03 16.35
CA CYS A 353 -37.03 14.45 16.36
C CYS A 353 -36.70 14.92 17.79
N MET A 354 -37.57 14.59 18.75
CA MET A 354 -37.42 14.99 20.15
C MET A 354 -36.24 14.29 20.84
N HIS A 355 -36.10 12.97 20.67
CA HIS A 355 -35.12 12.19 21.42
C HIS A 355 -33.69 12.31 20.85
N PHE A 356 -33.55 12.49 19.53
CA PHE A 356 -32.25 12.59 18.86
C PHE A 356 -31.85 14.02 18.50
N LYS A 357 -32.69 15.03 18.79
CA LYS A 357 -32.47 16.45 18.46
C LYS A 357 -32.11 16.65 16.98
N ARG A 358 -32.79 15.91 16.10
CA ARG A 358 -32.62 15.99 14.65
C ARG A 358 -33.82 16.69 14.02
N SER A 359 -33.63 17.25 12.83
CA SER A 359 -34.73 17.66 11.96
C SER A 359 -35.60 16.44 11.60
N GLY A 360 -36.81 16.69 11.10
CA GLY A 360 -37.72 15.65 10.62
C GLY A 360 -37.12 14.74 9.53
N VAL A 361 -37.97 13.90 8.97
CA VAL A 361 -37.59 13.02 7.86
C VAL A 361 -37.82 13.72 6.53
N GLY A 362 -36.86 13.60 5.60
CA GLY A 362 -36.93 14.23 4.28
C GLY A 362 -37.76 13.42 3.27
N GLU A 363 -37.87 12.11 3.49
CA GLU A 363 -38.65 11.20 2.65
C GLU A 363 -39.09 9.96 3.45
N LEU A 364 -40.08 9.24 2.90
CA LEU A 364 -40.54 7.94 3.37
C LEU A 364 -40.36 6.89 2.27
N LEU A 365 -39.62 5.83 2.59
CA LEU A 365 -39.49 4.63 1.78
C LEU A 365 -40.53 3.60 2.25
N ILE A 366 -41.38 3.11 1.36
CA ILE A 366 -42.38 2.07 1.68
C ILE A 366 -41.96 0.73 1.07
N SER A 367 -42.14 -0.34 1.84
CA SER A 367 -41.81 -1.73 1.51
C SER A 367 -42.91 -2.66 2.01
N GLY A 368 -43.08 -3.82 1.36
CA GLY A 368 -44.15 -4.79 1.61
C GLY A 368 -45.19 -4.86 0.48
N ARG A 369 -46.08 -5.87 0.56
CA ARG A 369 -47.09 -6.16 -0.49
C ARG A 369 -48.09 -5.03 -0.73
N VAL A 370 -48.28 -4.16 0.26
CA VAL A 370 -49.18 -2.99 0.15
C VAL A 370 -48.73 -1.99 -0.92
N THR A 371 -47.47 -2.08 -1.38
CA THR A 371 -46.93 -1.23 -2.45
C THR A 371 -47.64 -1.41 -3.80
N GLY A 372 -48.45 -2.46 -3.95
CA GLY A 372 -49.33 -2.65 -5.11
C GLY A 372 -50.55 -1.73 -5.17
N SER A 373 -50.86 -0.95 -4.12
CA SER A 373 -51.94 0.04 -4.16
C SER A 373 -51.39 1.48 -4.15
N PRO A 374 -51.44 2.21 -5.29
CA PRO A 374 -51.10 3.62 -5.35
C PRO A 374 -51.95 4.50 -4.43
N ALA A 375 -53.22 4.13 -4.18
CA ALA A 375 -54.12 4.89 -3.30
C ALA A 375 -53.63 4.89 -1.84
N ILE A 376 -53.20 3.74 -1.33
CA ILE A 376 -52.65 3.65 0.04
C ILE A 376 -51.35 4.46 0.14
N ILE A 377 -50.46 4.35 -0.85
CA ILE A 377 -49.20 5.10 -0.87
C ILE A 377 -49.45 6.61 -0.88
N SER A 378 -50.37 7.07 -1.75
CA SER A 378 -50.69 8.49 -1.90
C SER A 378 -51.30 9.05 -0.62
N HIS A 379 -52.23 8.33 -0.01
CA HIS A 379 -52.84 8.75 1.24
C HIS A 379 -51.82 8.85 2.39
N ILE A 380 -50.92 7.88 2.52
CA ILE A 380 -49.84 7.94 3.52
C ILE A 380 -48.96 9.18 3.29
N GLY A 381 -48.64 9.51 2.03
CA GLY A 381 -47.82 10.68 1.69
C GLY A 381 -48.50 12.01 1.97
N GLU A 382 -49.78 12.13 1.63
CA GLU A 382 -50.58 13.33 1.90
C GLU A 382 -50.71 13.61 3.40
N GLN A 383 -51.02 12.57 4.20
CA GLN A 383 -51.18 12.74 5.64
C GLN A 383 -49.87 13.08 6.35
N LEU A 384 -48.76 12.45 5.96
CA LEU A 384 -47.46 12.70 6.58
C LEU A 384 -46.78 13.98 6.07
N GLY A 385 -47.22 14.54 4.94
CA GLY A 385 -46.62 15.73 4.33
C GLY A 385 -45.17 15.52 3.86
N VAL A 386 -44.78 14.27 3.55
CA VAL A 386 -43.43 13.92 3.08
C VAL A 386 -43.49 13.15 1.76
N PRO A 387 -42.48 13.31 0.88
CA PRO A 387 -42.36 12.49 -0.33
C PRO A 387 -42.30 11.00 0.01
N VAL A 388 -43.15 10.21 -0.63
CA VAL A 388 -43.20 8.75 -0.45
C VAL A 388 -42.71 8.06 -1.71
N HIS A 389 -41.80 7.10 -1.54
CA HIS A 389 -41.24 6.31 -2.61
C HIS A 389 -41.28 4.83 -2.27
N VAL A 390 -41.62 3.98 -3.25
CA VAL A 390 -41.47 2.52 -3.09
C VAL A 390 -39.99 2.18 -3.09
N LEU A 391 -39.57 1.35 -2.14
CA LEU A 391 -38.19 0.94 -2.00
C LEU A 391 -37.77 0.07 -3.19
N ASN A 392 -36.81 0.55 -3.99
CA ASN A 392 -36.34 -0.13 -5.19
C ASN A 392 -34.83 -0.42 -5.13
N PRO A 393 -34.39 -1.68 -5.03
CA PRO A 393 -32.98 -2.06 -5.00
C PRO A 393 -32.33 -2.16 -6.40
N PHE A 394 -33.09 -1.87 -7.48
CA PHE A 394 -32.62 -1.85 -8.87
C PHE A 394 -32.60 -0.41 -9.43
N PRO A 395 -31.59 0.41 -9.09
CA PRO A 395 -31.46 1.75 -9.67
C PRO A 395 -31.21 1.68 -11.18
N HIS A 396 -31.82 2.58 -11.95
CA HIS A 396 -31.62 2.67 -13.40
C HIS A 396 -31.77 4.11 -13.91
N PRO A 397 -30.86 4.60 -14.78
CA PRO A 397 -29.60 3.98 -15.20
C PRO A 397 -28.54 4.06 -14.09
N HIS A 398 -27.88 2.96 -13.74
CA HIS A 398 -26.85 2.93 -12.68
C HIS A 398 -25.80 1.83 -12.91
N PRO A 399 -24.50 2.05 -12.61
CA PRO A 399 -23.46 1.03 -12.76
C PRO A 399 -23.74 -0.29 -12.05
N PHE A 400 -24.45 -0.23 -10.92
CA PHE A 400 -24.81 -1.39 -10.10
C PHE A 400 -25.62 -2.44 -10.87
N THR A 401 -26.53 -2.03 -11.76
CA THR A 401 -27.49 -2.93 -12.44
C THR A 401 -27.14 -3.18 -13.90
N ARG A 402 -25.96 -2.75 -14.37
CA ARG A 402 -25.59 -2.83 -15.80
C ARG A 402 -25.48 -4.26 -16.35
N GLU A 403 -25.14 -5.22 -15.51
CA GLU A 403 -24.86 -6.61 -15.93
C GLU A 403 -26.10 -7.52 -15.84
N VAL A 404 -27.23 -7.00 -15.36
CA VAL A 404 -28.45 -7.79 -15.13
C VAL A 404 -29.67 -7.17 -15.79
N ALA A 405 -30.61 -8.02 -16.22
CA ALA A 405 -31.92 -7.56 -16.64
C ALA A 405 -32.70 -7.06 -15.42
N ILE A 406 -33.34 -5.90 -15.52
CA ILE A 406 -34.13 -5.35 -14.42
C ILE A 406 -35.56 -5.91 -14.51
N PRO A 407 -36.15 -6.45 -13.43
CA PRO A 407 -37.54 -6.89 -13.45
C PRO A 407 -38.49 -5.77 -13.87
N ALA A 408 -39.54 -6.06 -14.64
CA ALA A 408 -40.52 -5.03 -15.01
C ALA A 408 -41.42 -4.64 -13.82
N ASN A 409 -41.91 -5.66 -13.09
CA ASN A 409 -42.88 -5.49 -12.01
C ASN A 409 -42.23 -4.84 -10.76
N PRO A 410 -42.75 -3.70 -10.26
CA PRO A 410 -42.27 -3.02 -9.05
C PRO A 410 -42.27 -3.90 -7.79
N SER A 411 -43.29 -4.73 -7.60
CA SER A 411 -43.41 -5.66 -6.46
C SER A 411 -42.31 -6.71 -6.47
N ILE A 412 -41.90 -7.18 -7.65
CA ILE A 412 -40.75 -8.09 -7.77
C ILE A 412 -39.48 -7.35 -7.37
N LYS A 413 -39.25 -6.11 -7.84
CA LYS A 413 -38.07 -5.32 -7.48
C LYS A 413 -37.96 -5.16 -5.96
N GLU A 414 -39.04 -4.75 -5.32
CA GLU A 414 -39.12 -4.54 -3.87
C GLU A 414 -38.82 -5.83 -3.09
N SER A 415 -39.33 -6.97 -3.55
CA SER A 415 -39.12 -8.26 -2.87
C SER A 415 -37.65 -8.69 -2.75
N PHE A 416 -36.75 -8.13 -3.57
CA PHE A 416 -35.31 -8.39 -3.52
C PHE A 416 -34.54 -7.45 -2.58
N VAL A 417 -35.19 -6.51 -1.91
CA VAL A 417 -34.55 -5.57 -0.96
C VAL A 417 -33.70 -6.31 0.09
N PRO A 418 -34.19 -7.35 0.79
CA PRO A 418 -33.40 -8.05 1.79
C PRO A 418 -32.18 -8.74 1.17
N ALA A 419 -32.37 -9.51 0.09
CA ALA A 419 -31.31 -10.28 -0.56
C ALA A 419 -30.21 -9.38 -1.14
N ILE A 420 -30.58 -8.31 -1.87
CA ILE A 420 -29.60 -7.37 -2.45
C ILE A 420 -28.94 -6.55 -1.34
N GLY A 421 -29.71 -6.05 -0.38
CA GLY A 421 -29.18 -5.25 0.72
C GLY A 421 -28.20 -6.02 1.60
N ILE A 422 -28.47 -7.31 1.87
CA ILE A 422 -27.57 -8.14 2.68
C ILE A 422 -26.38 -8.67 1.86
N ALA A 423 -26.49 -8.81 0.53
CA ALA A 423 -25.36 -9.14 -0.33
C ALA A 423 -24.26 -8.05 -0.30
N LEU A 424 -24.62 -6.80 0.02
CA LEU A 424 -23.68 -5.68 0.18
C LEU A 424 -22.95 -5.70 1.54
N SER A 425 -23.26 -6.66 2.41
CA SER A 425 -22.74 -6.67 3.77
C SER A 425 -21.24 -6.88 3.87
N SER A 426 -20.68 -6.29 4.92
CA SER A 426 -19.36 -6.63 5.44
C SER A 426 -19.32 -6.30 6.92
N ASN A 427 -18.40 -6.91 7.67
CA ASN A 427 -18.29 -6.67 9.12
C ASN A 427 -17.97 -5.22 9.50
N ASP A 428 -17.52 -4.39 8.55
CA ASP A 428 -17.28 -2.96 8.75
C ASP A 428 -18.55 -2.11 8.54
N LEU A 429 -19.47 -2.59 7.70
CA LEU A 429 -20.68 -1.86 7.28
C LEU A 429 -21.93 -2.31 8.06
N THR A 430 -22.07 -3.62 8.27
CA THR A 430 -23.28 -4.28 8.75
C THR A 430 -23.00 -4.98 10.07
N PRO A 431 -23.80 -4.75 11.12
CA PRO A 431 -23.75 -5.57 12.33
C PRO A 431 -23.97 -7.06 12.01
N ASN A 432 -23.09 -7.90 12.54
CA ASN A 432 -23.08 -9.34 12.28
C ASN A 432 -23.32 -10.11 13.58
N PHE A 433 -24.47 -10.77 13.67
CA PHE A 433 -24.87 -11.52 14.86
C PHE A 433 -24.10 -12.84 15.04
N LEU A 434 -23.37 -13.32 14.02
CA LEU A 434 -22.40 -14.40 14.18
C LEU A 434 -21.06 -13.92 14.77
N PHE A 435 -20.74 -12.64 14.62
CA PHE A 435 -19.47 -12.03 15.05
C PHE A 435 -19.75 -10.82 15.95
N THR A 436 -20.07 -11.12 17.21
CA THR A 436 -20.34 -10.11 18.25
C THR A 436 -19.13 -9.22 18.55
N TYR A 437 -19.33 -8.18 19.36
CA TYR A 437 -18.28 -7.26 19.80
C TYR A 437 -16.97 -7.96 20.27
N ARG A 438 -17.07 -9.12 20.94
CA ARG A 438 -15.90 -9.90 21.41
C ARG A 438 -15.02 -10.40 20.27
N HIS A 439 -15.62 -10.74 19.14
CA HIS A 439 -14.89 -11.18 17.94
C HIS A 439 -14.29 -10.00 17.17
N ARG A 440 -14.98 -8.84 17.15
CA ARG A 440 -14.44 -7.60 16.55
C ARG A 440 -13.16 -7.15 17.24
N GLU A 441 -13.11 -7.17 18.58
CA GLU A 441 -11.91 -6.76 19.32
C GLU A 441 -10.70 -7.66 18.99
N LYS A 442 -10.89 -8.97 18.89
CA LYS A 442 -9.83 -9.92 18.51
C LYS A 442 -9.32 -9.65 17.09
N ARG A 443 -10.23 -9.38 16.14
CA ARG A 443 -9.87 -9.07 14.74
C ARG A 443 -9.13 -7.74 14.62
N ASP A 444 -9.56 -6.71 15.34
CA ASP A 444 -8.89 -5.41 15.35
C ASP A 444 -7.49 -5.51 15.93
N ARG A 445 -7.31 -6.30 17.00
CA ARG A 445 -5.99 -6.61 17.55
C ARG A 445 -5.13 -7.34 16.52
N ALA A 446 -5.65 -8.38 15.87
CA ALA A 446 -4.93 -9.10 14.83
C ALA A 446 -4.60 -8.23 13.60
N ARG A 447 -5.49 -7.31 13.22
CA ARG A 447 -5.25 -6.33 12.15
C ARG A 447 -4.10 -5.39 12.51
N LYS A 448 -4.11 -4.83 13.72
CA LYS A 448 -3.01 -3.97 14.22
C LYS A 448 -1.68 -4.72 14.27
N ILE A 449 -1.69 -5.96 14.73
CA ILE A 449 -0.49 -6.82 14.73
C ILE A 449 -0.01 -7.06 13.31
N ARG A 450 -0.88 -7.42 12.37
CA ARG A 450 -0.52 -7.60 10.95
C ARG A 450 0.07 -6.33 10.33
N ILE A 451 -0.54 -5.17 10.57
CA ILE A 451 -0.01 -3.88 10.10
C ILE A 451 1.37 -3.62 10.72
N GLY A 452 1.55 -3.90 12.01
CA GLY A 452 2.85 -3.78 12.68
C GLY A 452 3.92 -4.70 12.09
N ILE A 453 3.58 -5.97 11.83
CA ILE A 453 4.49 -6.93 11.18
C ILE A 453 4.85 -6.46 9.77
N SER A 454 3.87 -6.06 8.95
CA SER A 454 4.13 -5.56 7.60
C SER A 454 5.03 -4.32 7.61
N ALA A 455 4.79 -3.37 8.52
CA ALA A 455 5.64 -2.19 8.68
C ALA A 455 7.07 -2.56 9.11
N ALA A 456 7.22 -3.53 10.01
CA ALA A 456 8.54 -4.04 10.43
C ALA A 456 9.28 -4.72 9.27
N CYS A 457 8.60 -5.56 8.47
CA CYS A 457 9.18 -6.17 7.29
C CYS A 457 9.65 -5.12 6.27
N ILE A 458 8.84 -4.09 6.01
CA ILE A 458 9.24 -2.96 5.14
C ILE A 458 10.46 -2.23 5.72
N GLY A 459 10.49 -1.98 7.03
CA GLY A 459 11.63 -1.35 7.69
C GLY A 459 12.93 -2.15 7.55
N VAL A 460 12.87 -3.48 7.71
CA VAL A 460 14.02 -4.37 7.47
C VAL A 460 14.47 -4.32 6.00
N LEU A 461 13.52 -4.31 5.06
CA LEU A 461 13.82 -4.27 3.63
C LEU A 461 14.50 -2.95 3.24
N VAL A 462 14.06 -1.83 3.81
CA VAL A 462 14.72 -0.52 3.66
C VAL A 462 16.11 -0.51 4.29
N LEU A 463 16.29 -1.10 5.49
CA LEU A 463 17.61 -1.22 6.12
C LEU A 463 18.59 -2.04 5.29
N LEU A 464 18.13 -3.17 4.71
CA LEU A 464 18.94 -3.98 3.82
C LEU A 464 19.29 -3.21 2.54
N LEU A 465 18.35 -2.47 1.96
CA LEU A 465 18.60 -1.63 0.79
C LEU A 465 19.62 -0.53 1.09
N CYS A 466 19.49 0.17 2.21
CA CYS A 466 20.46 1.16 2.66
C CYS A 466 21.85 0.53 2.91
N GLY A 467 21.89 -0.65 3.53
CA GLY A 467 23.11 -1.41 3.74
C GLY A 467 23.79 -1.80 2.43
N PHE A 468 23.01 -2.25 1.44
CA PHE A 468 23.49 -2.57 0.10
C PHE A 468 24.08 -1.34 -0.60
N LEU A 469 23.36 -0.22 -0.62
CA LEU A 469 23.85 1.04 -1.21
C LEU A 469 25.12 1.56 -0.51
N TRP A 470 25.20 1.41 0.82
CA TRP A 470 26.40 1.76 1.58
C TRP A 470 27.59 0.85 1.23
N GLN A 471 27.36 -0.45 1.09
CA GLN A 471 28.40 -1.40 0.66
C GLN A 471 28.89 -1.08 -0.76
N GLU A 472 27.99 -0.80 -1.70
CA GLU A 472 28.34 -0.44 -3.07
C GLU A 472 29.19 0.84 -3.12
N ASN A 473 28.83 1.86 -2.32
CA ASN A 473 29.63 3.08 -2.19
C ASN A 473 31.01 2.82 -1.53
N ARG A 474 31.10 1.89 -0.58
CA ARG A 474 32.38 1.48 0.02
C ARG A 474 33.26 0.70 -0.96
N ILE A 475 32.67 -0.20 -1.74
CA ILE A 475 33.36 -1.00 -2.76
C ILE A 475 33.93 -0.08 -3.84
N THR A 476 33.13 0.85 -4.36
CA THR A 476 33.58 1.83 -5.36
C THR A 476 34.69 2.73 -4.83
N ALA A 477 34.57 3.24 -3.59
CA ALA A 477 35.63 4.02 -2.96
C ALA A 477 36.94 3.21 -2.78
N LYS A 478 36.83 1.95 -2.36
CA LYS A 478 37.99 1.06 -2.21
C LYS A 478 38.60 0.67 -3.55
N ALA A 479 37.80 0.43 -4.58
CA ALA A 479 38.28 0.18 -5.93
C ALA A 479 39.10 1.38 -6.47
N ALA A 480 38.61 2.60 -6.26
CA ALA A 480 39.35 3.81 -6.63
C ALA A 480 40.66 3.98 -5.85
N GLU A 481 40.67 3.62 -4.56
CA GLU A 481 41.89 3.62 -3.75
C GLU A 481 42.91 2.59 -4.24
N VAL A 482 42.46 1.37 -4.57
CA VAL A 482 43.30 0.31 -5.15
C VAL A 482 43.92 0.78 -6.47
N GLU A 483 43.14 1.38 -7.36
CA GLU A 483 43.64 1.89 -8.63
C GLU A 483 44.67 3.01 -8.45
N ARG A 484 44.43 3.92 -7.50
CA ARG A 484 45.41 4.96 -7.12
C ARG A 484 46.71 4.35 -6.57
N LEU A 485 46.63 3.30 -5.77
CA LEU A 485 47.80 2.61 -5.23
C LEU A 485 48.57 1.84 -6.32
N ILE A 486 47.87 1.23 -7.28
CA ILE A 486 48.48 0.61 -8.47
C ILE A 486 49.25 1.65 -9.27
N GLN A 487 48.64 2.82 -9.56
CA GLN A 487 49.32 3.91 -10.25
C GLN A 487 50.57 4.39 -9.48
N LYS A 488 50.49 4.54 -8.16
CA LYS A 488 51.66 4.89 -7.33
C LYS A 488 52.75 3.83 -7.43
N ARG A 489 52.40 2.54 -7.31
CA ARG A 489 53.35 1.42 -7.43
C ARG A 489 54.04 1.44 -8.80
N ASP A 490 53.27 1.61 -9.86
CA ASP A 490 53.79 1.59 -11.23
C ASP A 490 54.68 2.81 -11.51
N ALA A 491 54.44 3.94 -10.83
CA ALA A 491 55.35 5.09 -10.86
C ALA A 491 56.70 4.83 -10.15
N PHE A 492 56.74 3.96 -9.12
CA PHE A 492 57.98 3.62 -8.42
C PHE A 492 58.77 2.51 -9.13
N ASN A 493 58.09 1.53 -9.73
CA ASN A 493 58.72 0.51 -10.55
C ASN A 493 58.76 0.96 -12.01
N VAL A 494 59.66 1.90 -12.34
CA VAL A 494 60.14 1.98 -13.73
C VAL A 494 60.71 0.60 -14.04
N PRO A 495 60.14 -0.16 -15.00
CA PRO A 495 60.63 -1.50 -15.27
C PRO A 495 62.11 -1.39 -15.61
N LEU A 496 62.96 -2.13 -14.89
CA LEU A 496 64.37 -2.33 -15.24
C LEU A 496 64.41 -3.09 -16.58
N THR A 497 64.15 -2.35 -17.64
CA THR A 497 64.27 -2.83 -19.00
C THR A 497 65.76 -2.92 -19.33
N ARG A 498 66.12 -3.97 -20.07
CA ARG A 498 67.51 -4.20 -20.51
C ARG A 498 68.10 -2.95 -21.17
N ASP A 499 67.27 -2.21 -21.90
CA ASP A 499 67.66 -0.99 -22.61
C ASP A 499 68.03 0.16 -21.66
N LEU A 500 67.28 0.35 -20.56
CA LEU A 500 67.59 1.36 -19.55
C LEU A 500 68.91 1.06 -18.83
N VAL A 501 69.16 -0.21 -18.52
CA VAL A 501 70.42 -0.66 -17.90
C VAL A 501 71.60 -0.45 -18.84
N MET A 502 71.45 -0.79 -20.13
CA MET A 502 72.49 -0.58 -21.14
C MET A 502 72.77 0.91 -21.37
N ALA A 503 71.74 1.76 -21.35
CA ALA A 503 71.90 3.21 -21.46
C ALA A 503 72.66 3.81 -20.25
N LEU A 504 72.34 3.35 -19.03
CA LEU A 504 73.05 3.76 -17.82
C LEU A 504 74.51 3.28 -17.85
N TYR A 505 74.76 2.04 -18.27
CA TYR A 505 76.11 1.48 -18.40
C TYR A 505 76.96 2.27 -19.42
N ALA A 506 76.39 2.57 -20.59
CA ALA A 506 77.05 3.37 -21.61
C ALA A 506 77.43 4.77 -21.11
N LYS A 507 76.52 5.42 -20.36
CA LYS A 507 76.76 6.75 -19.75
C LYS A 507 77.87 6.72 -18.71
N VAL A 508 77.98 5.67 -17.91
CA VAL A 508 79.07 5.48 -16.94
C VAL A 508 80.41 5.28 -17.64
N ASN A 509 80.47 4.42 -18.67
CA ASN A 509 81.70 4.20 -19.44
C ASN A 509 82.15 5.46 -20.19
N GLN A 510 81.22 6.25 -20.72
CA GLN A 510 81.54 7.52 -21.37
C GLN A 510 82.18 8.51 -20.40
N LYS A 511 81.65 8.63 -19.17
CA LYS A 511 82.26 9.48 -18.12
C LYS A 511 83.65 8.97 -17.74
N ARG A 512 83.82 7.66 -17.58
CA ARG A 512 85.10 7.04 -17.21
C ARG A 512 86.16 7.30 -18.29
N ASN A 513 85.81 7.15 -19.56
CA ASN A 513 86.71 7.42 -20.67
C ASN A 513 87.12 8.89 -20.77
N ARG A 514 86.20 9.82 -20.49
CA ARG A 514 86.54 11.26 -20.43
C ARG A 514 87.58 11.53 -19.35
N ILE A 515 87.39 10.99 -18.14
CA ILE A 515 88.32 11.19 -17.03
C ILE A 515 89.70 10.59 -17.34
N THR A 516 89.77 9.39 -17.95
CA THR A 516 91.06 8.77 -18.31
C THR A 516 91.79 9.53 -19.42
N THR A 517 91.08 10.07 -20.42
CA THR A 517 91.69 10.92 -21.46
C THR A 517 92.22 12.23 -20.89
N LEU A 518 91.45 12.89 -20.00
CA LEU A 518 91.89 14.08 -19.28
C LEU A 518 93.13 13.79 -18.42
N SER A 519 93.10 12.71 -17.64
CA SER A 519 94.23 12.29 -16.82
C SER A 519 95.50 12.09 -17.65
N ARG A 520 95.43 11.40 -18.80
CA ARG A 520 96.60 11.22 -19.69
C ARG A 520 97.13 12.54 -20.26
N ARG A 521 96.24 13.44 -20.68
CA ARG A 521 96.64 14.73 -21.29
C ARG A 521 97.38 15.64 -20.32
N TYR A 522 96.97 15.65 -19.05
CA TYR A 522 97.50 16.57 -18.05
C TYR A 522 98.53 15.94 -17.09
N TYR A 523 98.84 14.64 -17.24
CA TYR A 523 99.82 13.95 -16.40
C TYR A 523 101.22 14.60 -16.45
N GLY A 524 101.66 15.07 -17.64
CA GLY A 524 102.90 15.83 -17.80
C GLY A 524 102.96 17.09 -16.96
N SER A 525 101.89 17.89 -17.04
CA SER A 525 101.76 19.12 -16.26
C SER A 525 101.68 18.85 -14.76
N ALA A 526 101.00 17.77 -14.35
CA ALA A 526 100.92 17.37 -12.95
C ALA A 526 102.29 17.00 -12.37
N VAL A 527 103.11 16.24 -13.11
CA VAL A 527 104.48 15.90 -12.68
C VAL A 527 105.35 17.15 -12.51
N ILE A 528 105.31 18.09 -13.47
CA ILE A 528 106.07 19.35 -13.37
C ILE A 528 105.61 20.19 -12.18
N SER A 529 104.29 20.32 -12.00
CA SER A 529 103.71 21.04 -10.88
C SER A 529 104.17 20.44 -9.56
N GLU A 530 104.06 19.12 -9.41
CA GLU A 530 104.45 18.41 -8.20
C GLU A 530 105.95 18.59 -7.88
N VAL A 531 106.83 18.42 -8.88
CA VAL A 531 108.27 18.68 -8.70
C VAL A 531 108.49 20.13 -8.25
N SER A 532 107.86 21.10 -8.90
CA SER A 532 108.04 22.52 -8.55
C SER A 532 107.57 22.86 -7.14
N THR A 533 106.51 22.22 -6.65
CA THR A 533 105.97 22.47 -5.30
C THR A 533 106.80 21.81 -4.19
N LEU A 534 107.48 20.71 -4.49
CA LEU A 534 108.23 19.94 -3.49
C LEU A 534 109.71 20.32 -3.40
N VAL A 535 110.22 21.18 -4.30
CA VAL A 535 111.59 21.70 -4.25
C VAL A 535 111.68 22.79 -3.17
N PRO A 536 112.47 22.59 -2.10
CA PRO A 536 112.67 23.60 -1.06
C PRO A 536 113.61 24.72 -1.52
N ASP A 537 113.54 25.89 -0.88
CA ASP A 537 114.28 27.11 -1.28
C ASP A 537 115.81 26.95 -1.35
N ASN A 538 116.37 26.01 -0.58
CA ASN A 538 117.81 25.70 -0.55
C ASN A 538 118.27 24.76 -1.68
N ILE A 539 117.35 24.23 -2.49
CA ILE A 539 117.63 23.38 -3.65
C ILE A 539 117.23 24.09 -4.94
N GLN A 540 118.16 24.22 -5.87
CA GLN A 540 117.89 24.78 -7.20
C GLN A 540 118.01 23.69 -8.26
N LEU A 541 116.95 23.49 -9.05
CA LEU A 541 116.96 22.56 -10.17
C LEU A 541 117.58 23.23 -11.41
N ILE A 542 118.52 22.53 -12.03
CA ILE A 542 119.24 22.95 -13.23
C ILE A 542 118.58 22.34 -14.47
N ALA A 543 118.16 21.08 -14.37
CA ALA A 543 117.55 20.36 -15.48
C ALA A 543 116.51 19.36 -14.97
N LEU A 544 115.42 19.27 -15.72
CA LEU A 544 114.37 18.28 -15.55
C LEU A 544 114.15 17.59 -16.89
N ARG A 545 114.30 16.26 -16.90
CA ARG A 545 114.01 15.43 -18.08
C ARG A 545 113.02 14.36 -17.69
N ALA A 546 111.85 14.37 -18.32
CA ALA A 546 110.80 13.38 -18.08
C ALA A 546 110.54 12.60 -19.37
N ASP A 547 110.56 11.27 -19.27
CA ASP A 547 110.09 10.36 -20.31
C ASP A 547 108.70 9.84 -19.93
N MET A 548 107.70 10.30 -20.68
CA MET A 548 106.28 10.14 -20.37
C MET A 548 105.60 9.05 -21.19
N ASP A 549 106.26 8.56 -22.25
CA ASP A 549 105.73 7.54 -23.13
C ASP A 549 106.24 6.15 -22.74
N ALA A 550 105.29 5.30 -22.34
CA ALA A 550 105.54 3.89 -22.06
C ALA A 550 105.54 3.03 -23.35
N SER A 551 106.08 3.55 -24.47
CA SER A 551 106.14 2.82 -25.74
C SER A 551 107.52 2.17 -25.94
N SER A 552 107.72 0.99 -25.38
CA SER A 552 108.76 0.08 -25.86
C SER A 552 108.18 -0.86 -26.92
N THR A 553 108.22 -0.43 -28.17
CA THR A 553 108.32 -1.39 -29.29
C THR A 553 109.66 -2.10 -29.15
N HIS A 554 109.63 -3.40 -28.83
CA HIS A 554 110.74 -4.34 -28.68
C HIS A 554 111.64 -4.24 -27.42
N SER A 555 111.17 -4.73 -26.27
CA SER A 555 111.99 -5.39 -25.23
C SER A 555 111.10 -5.86 -24.07
N ASN A 556 111.32 -7.07 -23.54
CA ASN A 556 110.51 -7.70 -22.49
C ASN A 556 110.78 -7.14 -21.06
N LYS A 557 111.04 -5.84 -20.94
CA LYS A 557 111.14 -5.10 -19.67
C LYS A 557 109.95 -4.15 -19.54
N LYS A 558 109.34 -4.11 -18.35
CA LYS A 558 108.22 -3.22 -18.03
C LYS A 558 108.56 -1.78 -18.45
N PRO A 559 107.68 -1.10 -19.22
CA PRO A 559 107.92 0.29 -19.59
C PRO A 559 107.78 1.15 -18.34
N ALA A 560 108.90 1.67 -17.84
CA ALA A 560 108.93 2.59 -16.71
C ALA A 560 109.02 4.01 -17.26
N ARG A 561 108.01 4.83 -16.98
CA ARG A 561 108.13 6.29 -17.14
C ARG A 561 109.18 6.78 -16.15
N THR A 562 110.12 7.60 -16.59
CA THR A 562 111.23 8.03 -15.73
C THR A 562 111.35 9.55 -15.70
N LEU A 563 111.75 10.06 -14.55
CA LEU A 563 112.05 11.46 -14.34
C LEU A 563 113.49 11.58 -13.85
N GLU A 564 114.30 12.38 -14.53
CA GLU A 564 115.66 12.72 -14.13
C GLU A 564 115.72 14.18 -13.72
N LEU A 565 116.18 14.41 -12.50
CA LEU A 565 116.35 15.73 -11.90
C LEU A 565 117.84 15.97 -11.66
N GLU A 566 118.32 17.11 -12.15
CA GLU A 566 119.64 17.63 -11.83
C GLU A 566 119.49 18.94 -11.09
N GLY A 567 120.24 19.10 -10.00
CA GLY A 567 120.16 20.30 -9.18
C GLY A 567 121.39 20.49 -8.30
N ILE A 568 121.38 21.60 -7.58
CA ILE A 568 122.39 21.96 -6.59
C ILE A 568 121.72 22.25 -5.25
N VAL A 569 122.35 21.78 -4.17
CA VAL A 569 122.00 22.16 -2.80
C VAL A 569 122.90 23.31 -2.38
N THR A 570 122.30 24.38 -1.89
CA THR A 570 122.96 25.60 -1.42
C THR A 570 122.74 25.77 0.08
N GLY A 571 123.61 26.51 0.78
CA GLY A 571 123.53 26.72 2.23
C GLY A 571 124.73 26.19 3.00
N ASP A 572 124.51 25.70 4.22
CA ASP A 572 125.57 25.20 5.11
C ASP A 572 126.10 23.82 4.64
N ARG A 573 127.41 23.72 4.47
CA ARG A 573 128.10 22.49 4.03
C ARG A 573 127.78 21.28 4.90
N LEU A 574 127.63 21.47 6.21
CA LEU A 574 127.33 20.37 7.14
C LEU A 574 125.93 19.78 6.92
N ARG A 575 125.05 20.48 6.20
CA ARG A 575 123.64 20.11 6.00
C ARG A 575 123.31 19.57 4.62
N PHE A 576 124.23 19.63 3.65
CA PHE A 576 123.95 19.24 2.26
C PHE A 576 123.39 17.81 2.10
N GLU A 577 123.94 16.83 2.81
CA GLU A 577 123.45 15.45 2.73
C GLU A 577 122.08 15.29 3.41
N THR A 578 121.86 16.00 4.52
CA THR A 578 120.60 15.97 5.27
C THR A 578 119.46 16.64 4.49
N ASP A 579 119.75 17.78 3.86
CA ASP A 579 118.77 18.52 3.08
C ASP A 579 118.41 17.78 1.78
N LEU A 580 119.40 17.15 1.11
CA LEU A 580 119.14 16.28 -0.04
C LEU A 580 118.34 15.02 0.33
N ALA A 581 118.66 14.37 1.45
CA ALA A 581 117.91 13.21 1.92
C ALA A 581 116.46 13.56 2.31
N SER A 582 116.26 14.73 2.91
CA SER A 582 114.92 15.24 3.25
C SER A 582 114.11 15.50 1.99
N TYR A 583 114.69 16.15 0.98
CA TYR A 583 114.05 16.36 -0.31
C TYR A 583 113.68 15.04 -1.02
N LEU A 584 114.55 14.04 -0.97
CA LEU A 584 114.27 12.71 -1.52
C LEU A 584 113.08 12.02 -0.85
N LEU A 585 112.98 12.11 0.48
CA LEU A 585 111.87 11.57 1.26
C LEU A 585 110.56 12.30 0.95
N THR A 586 110.60 13.62 0.83
CA THR A 586 109.43 14.44 0.45
C THR A 586 108.93 14.10 -0.95
N MET A 587 109.84 13.86 -1.89
CA MET A 587 109.49 13.41 -3.24
C MET A 587 108.90 11.99 -3.24
N GLU A 588 109.46 11.05 -2.47
CA GLU A 588 108.93 9.68 -2.36
C GLU A 588 107.55 9.62 -1.68
N ALA A 589 107.21 10.61 -0.85
CA ALA A 589 105.88 10.70 -0.25
C ALA A 589 104.78 11.10 -1.24
N SER A 590 105.13 11.62 -2.43
CA SER A 590 104.16 11.93 -3.48
C SER A 590 103.70 10.65 -4.18
N PRO A 591 102.38 10.49 -4.44
CA PRO A 591 101.86 9.33 -5.17
C PRO A 591 102.30 9.27 -6.64
N LEU A 592 102.96 10.32 -7.16
CA LEU A 592 103.47 10.39 -8.54
C LEU A 592 104.88 9.84 -8.71
N PHE A 593 105.67 9.71 -7.64
CA PHE A 593 107.07 9.30 -7.68
C PHE A 593 107.30 8.02 -6.89
N LYS A 594 108.02 7.07 -7.49
CA LYS A 594 108.51 5.85 -6.82
C LYS A 594 109.96 6.06 -6.37
N LYS A 595 110.51 5.09 -5.64
CA LYS A 595 111.84 5.15 -4.98
C LYS A 595 112.93 5.85 -5.81
N PRO A 596 113.61 6.87 -5.25
CA PRO A 596 114.69 7.57 -5.94
C PRO A 596 115.95 6.73 -6.08
N ALA A 597 116.59 6.84 -7.24
CA ALA A 597 117.94 6.32 -7.51
C ALA A 597 118.90 7.50 -7.73
N VAL A 598 119.81 7.70 -6.77
CA VAL A 598 120.85 8.74 -6.88
C VAL A 598 121.91 8.27 -7.87
N LYS A 599 122.11 9.00 -8.97
CA LYS A 599 123.13 8.69 -9.98
C LYS A 599 124.50 9.26 -9.63
N SER A 600 124.54 10.48 -9.11
CA SER A 600 125.79 11.15 -8.75
C SER A 600 125.57 12.23 -7.71
N LYS A 601 126.54 12.38 -6.81
CA LYS A 601 126.68 13.51 -5.88
C LYS A 601 128.12 13.98 -5.91
N ARG A 602 128.37 15.27 -6.15
CA ARG A 602 129.72 15.85 -6.15
C ARG A 602 129.70 17.26 -5.58
N LEU A 603 130.71 17.58 -4.78
CA LEU A 603 130.94 18.95 -4.32
C LEU A 603 131.53 19.77 -5.48
N GLN A 604 130.94 20.92 -5.75
CA GLN A 604 131.36 21.85 -6.78
C GLN A 604 131.40 23.25 -6.17
N PHE A 605 132.28 24.11 -6.67
CA PHE A 605 132.25 25.54 -6.34
C PHE A 605 131.45 26.28 -7.40
N LEU A 606 130.51 27.11 -6.97
CA LEU A 606 129.72 28.00 -7.80
C LEU A 606 129.80 29.39 -7.16
N ASP A 607 130.31 30.39 -7.89
CA ASP A 607 130.49 31.77 -7.42
C ASP A 607 131.14 31.88 -6.02
N ASP A 608 132.30 31.23 -5.85
CA ASP A 608 133.09 31.16 -4.59
C ASP A 608 132.38 30.56 -3.36
N ARG A 609 131.25 29.86 -3.56
CA ARG A 609 130.57 29.07 -2.53
C ARG A 609 130.56 27.59 -2.88
N GLN A 610 130.75 26.73 -1.88
CA GLN A 610 130.59 25.29 -2.08
C GLN A 610 129.12 24.92 -2.18
N VAL A 611 128.78 24.13 -3.18
CA VAL A 611 127.44 23.58 -3.41
C VAL A 611 127.54 22.07 -3.66
N LEU A 612 126.49 21.33 -3.32
CA LEU A 612 126.40 19.90 -3.64
C LEU A 612 125.58 19.72 -4.92
N ARG A 613 126.23 19.34 -6.02
CA ARG A 613 125.53 19.00 -7.27
C ARG A 613 125.07 17.55 -7.24
N PHE A 614 123.81 17.32 -7.56
CA PHE A 614 123.22 16.00 -7.60
C PHE A 614 122.53 15.70 -8.94
N SER A 615 122.45 14.41 -9.26
CA SER A 615 121.60 13.87 -10.32
C SER A 615 120.83 12.68 -9.74
N ILE A 616 119.51 12.74 -9.82
CA ILE A 616 118.60 11.74 -9.26
C ILE A 616 117.63 11.29 -10.34
N ARG A 617 117.35 9.99 -10.39
CA ARG A 617 116.31 9.40 -11.23
C ARG A 617 115.16 8.87 -10.37
N PHE A 618 113.93 9.18 -10.76
CA PHE A 618 112.70 8.64 -10.21
C PHE A 618 111.98 7.80 -11.27
N GLU A 619 111.29 6.76 -10.85
CA GLU A 619 110.27 6.10 -11.66
C GLU A 619 108.92 6.77 -11.38
N LEU A 620 108.15 7.09 -12.43
CA LEU A 620 106.84 7.71 -12.30
C LEU A 620 105.76 6.66 -12.07
N ALA A 621 104.69 7.05 -11.37
CA ALA A 621 103.60 6.16 -10.96
C ALA A 621 102.77 5.60 -12.13
#